data_AF-A0A7S3BHL5-F1
#
_entry.id   AF-A0A7S3BHL5-F1
#
_cell.length_a   1.000
_cell.length_b   1.000
_cell.length_c   1.000
_cell.angle_alpha   90.00
_cell.angle_beta   90.00
_cell.angle_gamma   90.00
#
_symmetry.space_group_name_H-M   'P 1'
#
loop_
_entity.id
_entity.type
_entity.pdbx_description
1 polymer ?
#
loop_
_entity_poly.entity_id
_entity_poly.type
_entity_poly.pdbx_seq_one_letter_code
_entity_poly.pdbx_strand_id
1 'polypeptide(L)'
;LAASAAAAAPAAASAASATLLSLKDSISGDIIEEIYRCSFKKQTGVSLKYMMEFGREPTEQNLAISAQFLQAELPVRLAHRVTELENLPMGLSKKEPITKVRDWYVESFREIRASPPVRTAEDEAAFSALIGRVLARHANVVPMVALGVAQLKEELAKQGGSESRRKRFDADWSNLPEIHTFLDGLYMSRIGLRMLIGQHVALHNAHAAAIKAGGSISGGNGGG
;
A
#
# COMPACT_ATOMS: atom_id res chain seq x y z
N LEU A 1 -16.39 34.05 12.77
CA LEU A 1 -17.15 32.79 12.85
C LEU A 1 -16.15 31.63 12.84
N ALA A 2 -15.58 31.34 14.01
CA ALA A 2 -14.66 30.22 14.21
C ALA A 2 -15.28 29.33 15.28
N ALA A 3 -15.80 28.18 14.89
CA ALA A 3 -16.20 27.12 15.81
C ALA A 3 -16.23 25.77 15.09
N SER A 4 -15.78 24.74 15.80
CA SER A 4 -15.91 23.31 15.53
C SER A 4 -14.78 22.62 14.74
N ALA A 5 -13.66 22.37 15.43
CA ALA A 5 -12.67 21.34 15.06
C ALA A 5 -12.25 20.47 16.27
N ALA A 6 -13.08 20.37 17.33
CA ALA A 6 -12.67 19.75 18.60
C ALA A 6 -13.34 18.39 18.92
N ALA A 7 -14.17 17.83 18.03
CA ALA A 7 -14.96 16.62 18.35
C ALA A 7 -14.43 15.29 17.74
N ALA A 8 -13.39 15.30 16.90
CA ALA A 8 -12.93 14.10 16.18
C ALA A 8 -11.88 13.25 16.93
N ALA A 9 -11.20 13.80 17.93
CA ALA A 9 -10.13 13.12 18.67
C ALA A 9 -10.56 11.91 19.52
N PRO A 10 -11.70 11.90 20.24
CA PRO A 10 -12.04 10.78 21.14
C PRO A 10 -12.51 9.53 20.38
N ALA A 11 -13.10 9.68 19.20
CA ALA A 11 -13.52 8.56 18.35
C ALA A 11 -12.32 7.84 17.72
N ALA A 12 -11.30 8.59 17.27
CA ALA A 12 -10.07 8.03 16.71
C ALA A 12 -9.25 7.27 17.78
N ALA A 13 -9.20 7.77 19.01
CA ALA A 13 -8.50 7.11 20.12
C ALA A 13 -9.23 5.84 20.61
N SER A 14 -10.57 5.85 20.66
CA SER A 14 -11.38 4.67 20.99
C SER A 14 -11.28 3.58 19.92
N ALA A 15 -11.34 3.96 18.63
CA ALA A 15 -11.11 3.06 17.51
C ALA A 15 -9.69 2.48 17.53
N ALA A 16 -8.67 3.30 17.82
CA ALA A 16 -7.30 2.82 17.97
C ALA A 16 -7.16 1.76 19.08
N SER A 17 -7.83 1.94 20.22
CA SER A 17 -7.80 0.99 21.35
C SER A 17 -8.49 -0.35 21.02
N ALA A 18 -9.65 -0.31 20.35
CA ALA A 18 -10.35 -1.51 19.90
C ALA A 18 -9.57 -2.29 18.82
N THR A 19 -8.82 -1.57 17.98
CA THR A 19 -8.05 -2.17 16.90
C THR A 19 -6.76 -2.84 17.39
N LEU A 20 -6.14 -2.29 18.44
CA LEU A 20 -4.97 -2.86 19.13
C LEU A 20 -5.25 -4.25 19.74
N LEU A 21 -6.49 -4.50 20.16
CA LEU A 21 -6.92 -5.80 20.69
C LEU A 21 -7.09 -6.86 19.60
N SER A 22 -7.57 -6.50 18.41
CA SER A 22 -7.79 -7.42 17.28
C SER A 22 -6.50 -7.92 16.62
N LEU A 23 -5.44 -7.10 16.66
CA LEU A 23 -4.14 -7.41 16.05
C LEU A 23 -3.22 -8.28 16.93
N LYS A 24 -3.38 -8.20 18.26
CA LYS A 24 -2.47 -8.80 19.24
C LYS A 24 -2.43 -10.33 19.22
N ASP A 25 -3.46 -10.96 18.68
CA ASP A 25 -3.60 -12.42 18.65
C ASP A 25 -2.79 -13.09 17.54
N SER A 26 -2.13 -12.33 16.64
CA SER A 26 -1.38 -12.90 15.51
C SER A 26 -0.09 -12.17 15.12
N ILE A 27 0.13 -10.93 15.60
CA ILE A 27 1.27 -10.09 15.22
C ILE A 27 1.96 -9.57 16.49
N SER A 28 3.30 -9.52 16.50
CA SER A 28 4.09 -8.96 17.60
C SER A 28 3.62 -7.55 17.96
N GLY A 29 3.37 -7.30 19.26
CA GLY A 29 2.86 -6.02 19.77
C GLY A 29 3.63 -4.79 19.28
N ASP A 30 4.95 -4.91 19.14
CA ASP A 30 5.84 -3.82 18.74
C ASP A 30 5.59 -3.35 17.29
N ILE A 31 5.27 -4.27 16.37
CA ILE A 31 4.98 -3.93 14.97
C ILE A 31 3.64 -3.21 14.86
N ILE A 32 2.66 -3.61 15.67
CA ILE A 32 1.34 -2.98 15.71
C ILE A 32 1.47 -1.52 16.16
N GLU A 33 2.20 -1.29 17.25
CA GLU A 33 2.46 0.07 17.75
C GLU A 33 3.17 0.92 16.69
N GLU A 34 4.14 0.34 15.97
CA GLU A 34 4.85 1.05 14.91
C GLU A 34 3.95 1.38 13.71
N ILE A 35 3.07 0.46 13.32
CA ILE A 35 2.06 0.71 12.28
C ILE A 35 1.18 1.89 12.67
N TYR A 36 0.63 1.92 13.89
CA TYR A 36 -0.16 3.07 14.35
C TYR A 36 0.65 4.36 14.36
N ARG A 37 1.88 4.33 14.85
CA ARG A 37 2.75 5.52 14.84
C ARG A 37 2.96 6.05 13.41
N CYS A 38 3.13 5.16 12.44
CA CYS A 38 3.27 5.54 11.03
C CYS A 38 1.95 6.01 10.41
N SER A 39 0.79 5.51 10.85
CA SER A 39 -0.52 5.89 10.30
C SER A 39 -0.94 7.34 10.62
N PHE A 40 -0.29 7.98 11.59
CA PHE A 40 -0.50 9.40 11.90
C PHE A 40 0.42 10.34 11.13
N LYS A 41 1.39 9.82 10.38
CA LYS A 41 2.31 10.64 9.58
C LYS A 41 1.61 11.11 8.31
N LYS A 42 1.97 12.29 7.81
CA LYS A 42 1.48 12.78 6.52
C LYS A 42 2.22 12.07 5.39
N GLN A 43 1.48 11.63 4.36
CA GLN A 43 2.06 11.12 3.13
C GLN A 43 2.67 12.26 2.33
N THR A 44 3.84 12.01 1.73
CA THR A 44 4.53 12.99 0.91
C THR A 44 4.00 12.94 -0.52
N GLY A 45 3.41 14.03 -1.00
CA GLY A 45 3.00 14.16 -2.39
C GLY A 45 4.22 14.21 -3.32
N VAL A 46 4.18 13.49 -4.43
CA VAL A 46 5.23 13.52 -5.46
C VAL A 46 4.76 14.36 -6.63
N SER A 47 5.55 15.37 -7.01
CA SER A 47 5.22 16.27 -8.14
C SER A 47 5.63 15.68 -9.49
N LEU A 48 4.97 16.09 -10.57
CA LEU A 48 5.36 15.69 -11.94
C LEU A 48 6.78 16.14 -12.28
N LYS A 49 7.19 17.33 -11.79
CA LYS A 49 8.56 17.82 -11.93
C LYS A 49 9.56 16.87 -11.27
N TYR A 50 9.28 16.44 -10.03
CA TYR A 50 10.09 15.45 -9.32
C TYR A 50 10.14 14.12 -10.11
N MET A 51 9.03 13.63 -10.66
CA MET A 51 9.06 12.41 -11.47
C MET A 51 9.93 12.53 -12.74
N MET A 52 9.88 13.67 -13.42
CA MET A 52 10.62 13.91 -14.66
C MET A 52 12.12 14.15 -14.44
N GLU A 53 12.50 14.87 -13.38
CA GLU A 53 13.91 15.14 -13.06
C GLU A 53 14.66 13.87 -12.67
N PHE A 54 13.99 12.93 -12.00
CA PHE A 54 14.55 11.61 -11.65
C PHE A 54 14.55 10.61 -12.81
N GLY A 55 13.62 10.75 -13.77
CA GLY A 55 13.42 9.78 -14.84
C GLY A 55 14.24 10.02 -16.12
N ARG A 56 14.86 11.20 -16.26
CA ARG A 56 15.55 11.59 -17.50
C ARG A 56 16.89 10.85 -17.71
N GLU A 57 17.65 10.65 -16.64
CA GLU A 57 18.88 9.86 -16.64
C GLU A 57 18.97 9.06 -15.32
N PRO A 58 18.77 7.73 -15.37
CA PRO A 58 18.89 6.90 -14.18
C PRO A 58 20.38 6.72 -13.88
N THR A 59 20.90 7.48 -12.92
CA THR A 59 22.23 7.30 -12.35
C THR A 59 22.14 6.52 -11.05
N GLU A 60 23.24 5.89 -10.62
CA GLU A 60 23.31 5.23 -9.30
C GLU A 60 22.90 6.18 -8.16
N GLN A 61 23.30 7.45 -8.24
CA GLN A 61 22.94 8.46 -7.25
C GLN A 61 21.43 8.74 -7.23
N ASN A 62 20.79 8.88 -8.40
CA ASN A 62 19.35 9.11 -8.50
C ASN A 62 18.55 7.91 -8.00
N LEU A 63 19.02 6.69 -8.29
CA LEU A 63 18.43 5.45 -7.79
C LEU A 63 18.53 5.36 -6.26
N ALA A 64 19.70 5.65 -5.69
CA ALA A 64 19.90 5.66 -4.24
C ALA A 64 18.98 6.68 -3.54
N ILE A 65 18.86 7.90 -4.05
CA ILE A 65 17.96 8.93 -3.49
C ILE A 65 16.49 8.46 -3.57
N SER A 66 16.10 7.87 -4.71
CA SER A 66 14.75 7.33 -4.89
C SER A 66 14.46 6.19 -3.91
N ALA A 67 15.41 5.25 -3.73
CA ALA A 67 15.29 4.16 -2.78
C ALA A 67 15.17 4.66 -1.33
N GLN A 68 15.99 5.63 -0.94
CA GLN A 68 15.92 6.25 0.40
C GLN A 68 14.57 6.93 0.65
N PHE A 69 14.05 7.66 -0.34
CA PHE A 69 12.72 8.26 -0.26
C PHE A 69 11.65 7.18 -0.04
N LEU A 70 11.67 6.11 -0.84
CA LEU A 70 10.72 5.00 -0.71
C LEU A 70 10.85 4.27 0.63
N GLN A 71 12.07 4.06 1.13
CA GLN A 71 12.30 3.43 2.43
C GLN A 71 11.66 4.21 3.58
N ALA A 72 11.58 5.54 3.47
CA ALA A 72 10.90 6.40 4.44
C ALA A 72 9.38 6.51 4.20
N GLU A 73 8.94 6.58 2.94
CA GLU A 73 7.56 6.89 2.55
C GLU A 73 6.66 5.63 2.54
N LEU A 74 7.16 4.48 2.08
CA LEU A 74 6.36 3.26 1.96
C LEU A 74 5.76 2.79 3.29
N PRO A 75 6.49 2.78 4.44
CA PRO A 75 5.90 2.40 5.71
C PRO A 75 4.71 3.28 6.11
N VAL A 76 4.76 4.59 5.82
CA VAL A 76 3.64 5.51 6.09
C VAL A 76 2.42 5.10 5.28
N ARG A 77 2.59 4.92 3.96
CA ARG A 77 1.47 4.55 3.08
C ARG A 77 0.88 3.19 3.44
N LEU A 78 1.72 2.19 3.71
CA LEU A 78 1.28 0.86 4.12
C LEU A 78 0.54 0.90 5.46
N ALA A 79 1.02 1.67 6.43
CA ALA A 79 0.35 1.83 7.72
C ALA A 79 -1.07 2.41 7.58
N HIS A 80 -1.24 3.44 6.74
CA HIS A 80 -2.58 3.97 6.44
C HIS A 80 -3.50 2.88 5.88
N ARG A 81 -3.00 2.03 4.98
CA ARG A 81 -3.78 0.92 4.40
C ARG A 81 -4.21 -0.09 5.46
N VAL A 82 -3.30 -0.49 6.35
CA VAL A 82 -3.64 -1.40 7.47
C VAL A 82 -4.77 -0.77 8.29
N THR A 83 -4.61 0.48 8.73
CA THR A 83 -5.64 1.13 9.55
C THR A 83 -6.97 1.31 8.83
N GLU A 84 -6.97 1.62 7.54
CA GLU A 84 -8.21 1.76 6.77
C GLU A 84 -8.94 0.43 6.59
N LEU A 85 -8.22 -0.67 6.34
CA LEU A 85 -8.80 -2.00 6.20
C LEU A 85 -9.41 -2.50 7.52
N GLU A 86 -8.84 -2.10 8.66
CA GLU A 86 -9.36 -2.48 9.97
C GLU A 86 -10.62 -1.71 10.36
N ASN A 87 -10.73 -0.46 9.93
CA ASN A 87 -11.87 0.41 10.21
C ASN A 87 -13.00 0.30 9.18
N LEU A 88 -12.96 -0.73 8.33
CA LEU A 88 -13.98 -1.00 7.32
C LEU A 88 -15.37 -1.25 7.96
N PRO A 89 -16.44 -0.57 7.48
CA PRO A 89 -17.76 -0.60 8.10
C PRO A 89 -18.51 -1.92 7.88
N MET A 90 -19.66 -2.08 8.55
CA MET A 90 -20.60 -3.19 8.35
C MET A 90 -19.98 -4.59 8.54
N GLY A 91 -18.90 -4.68 9.31
CA GLY A 91 -18.16 -5.93 9.50
C GLY A 91 -17.36 -6.38 8.29
N LEU A 92 -17.18 -5.52 7.27
CA LEU A 92 -16.37 -5.83 6.10
C LEU A 92 -14.91 -6.10 6.50
N SER A 93 -14.37 -5.40 7.52
CA SER A 93 -13.02 -5.63 8.07
C SER A 93 -12.80 -7.07 8.56
N LYS A 94 -13.87 -7.79 8.89
CA LYS A 94 -13.83 -9.16 9.42
C LYS A 94 -13.98 -10.24 8.35
N LYS A 95 -14.21 -9.88 7.09
CA LYS A 95 -14.31 -10.86 5.99
C LYS A 95 -12.92 -11.41 5.69
N GLU A 96 -12.79 -12.73 5.56
CA GLU A 96 -11.51 -13.42 5.32
C GLU A 96 -10.70 -12.79 4.17
N PRO A 97 -11.29 -12.43 3.01
CA PRO A 97 -10.53 -11.81 1.94
C PRO A 97 -9.93 -10.45 2.32
N ILE A 98 -10.61 -9.68 3.17
CA ILE A 98 -10.17 -8.37 3.64
C ILE A 98 -9.07 -8.52 4.69
N THR A 99 -9.24 -9.44 5.64
CA THR A 99 -8.22 -9.78 6.63
C THR A 99 -6.93 -10.23 5.95
N LYS A 100 -7.03 -11.08 4.91
CA LYS A 100 -5.88 -11.51 4.11
C LYS A 100 -5.17 -10.37 3.40
N VAL A 101 -5.91 -9.41 2.84
CA VAL A 101 -5.33 -8.20 2.25
C VAL A 101 -4.62 -7.37 3.30
N ARG A 102 -5.21 -7.16 4.48
CA ARG A 102 -4.57 -6.47 5.61
C ARG A 102 -3.25 -7.14 5.99
N ASP A 103 -3.23 -8.46 6.07
CA ASP A 103 -2.04 -9.21 6.46
C ASP A 103 -0.91 -9.05 5.43
N TRP A 104 -1.22 -8.97 4.13
CA TRP A 104 -0.21 -8.63 3.09
C TRP A 104 0.40 -7.24 3.31
N TYR A 105 -0.41 -6.25 3.71
CA TYR A 105 0.09 -4.91 4.03
C TYR A 105 0.98 -4.91 5.27
N VAL A 106 0.61 -5.66 6.32
CA VAL A 106 1.42 -5.82 7.54
C VAL A 106 2.76 -6.51 7.21
N GLU A 107 2.73 -7.58 6.42
CA GLU A 107 3.94 -8.30 6.00
C GLU A 107 4.88 -7.37 5.25
N SER A 108 4.38 -6.64 4.26
CA SER A 108 5.18 -5.66 3.52
C SER A 108 5.70 -4.53 4.39
N PHE A 109 4.91 -4.05 5.35
CA PHE A 109 5.37 -3.04 6.31
C PHE A 109 6.56 -3.57 7.11
N ARG A 110 6.43 -4.79 7.65
CA ARG A 110 7.50 -5.44 8.43
C ARG A 110 8.78 -5.62 7.61
N GLU A 111 8.67 -6.14 6.39
CA GLU A 111 9.84 -6.35 5.53
C GLU A 111 10.58 -5.04 5.22
N ILE A 112 9.83 -3.97 4.89
CA ILE A 112 10.43 -2.67 4.58
C ILE A 112 11.04 -2.05 5.83
N ARG A 113 10.38 -2.13 6.99
CA ARG A 113 10.93 -1.59 8.25
C ARG A 113 12.18 -2.32 8.71
N ALA A 114 12.29 -3.62 8.42
CA ALA A 114 13.46 -4.43 8.73
C ALA A 114 14.61 -4.26 7.72
N SER A 115 14.37 -3.61 6.57
CA SER A 115 15.40 -3.42 5.55
C SER A 115 16.52 -2.49 6.04
N PRO A 116 17.80 -2.79 5.72
CA PRO A 116 18.92 -1.94 6.10
C PRO A 116 18.88 -0.60 5.35
N PRO A 117 19.43 0.49 5.93
CA PRO A 117 19.48 1.79 5.26
C PRO A 117 20.21 1.72 3.91
N VAL A 118 19.62 2.31 2.88
CA VAL A 118 20.22 2.32 1.53
C VAL A 118 21.37 3.34 1.47
N ARG A 119 22.61 2.86 1.34
CA ARG A 119 23.82 3.71 1.27
C ARG A 119 24.70 3.42 0.06
N THR A 120 24.63 2.21 -0.47
CA THR A 120 25.44 1.72 -1.59
C THR A 120 24.55 1.28 -2.76
N ALA A 121 25.17 1.03 -3.91
CA ALA A 121 24.46 0.47 -5.07
C ALA A 121 23.94 -0.95 -4.78
N GLU A 122 24.66 -1.72 -3.97
CA GLU A 122 24.25 -3.05 -3.53
C GLU A 122 23.02 -2.98 -2.61
N ASP A 123 22.98 -2.01 -1.69
CA ASP A 123 21.80 -1.78 -0.84
C ASP A 123 20.59 -1.35 -1.68
N GLU A 124 20.81 -0.47 -2.67
CA GLU A 124 19.76 -0.03 -3.59
C GLU A 124 19.19 -1.21 -4.36
N ALA A 125 20.03 -2.06 -4.94
CA ALA A 125 19.60 -3.25 -5.67
C ALA A 125 18.83 -4.22 -4.78
N ALA A 126 19.29 -4.45 -3.54
CA ALA A 126 18.59 -5.28 -2.57
C ALA A 126 17.21 -4.71 -2.19
N PHE A 127 17.13 -3.40 -2.00
CA PHE A 127 15.88 -2.71 -1.70
C PHE A 127 14.92 -2.71 -2.90
N SER A 128 15.43 -2.47 -4.11
CA SER A 128 14.72 -2.60 -5.39
C SER A 128 14.07 -3.98 -5.55
N ALA A 129 14.83 -5.04 -5.26
CA ALA A 129 14.31 -6.40 -5.27
C ALA A 129 13.22 -6.62 -4.20
N LEU A 130 13.38 -6.05 -3.01
CA LEU A 130 12.36 -6.12 -1.95
C LEU A 130 11.06 -5.45 -2.39
N ILE A 131 11.10 -4.19 -2.83
CA ILE A 131 9.87 -3.47 -3.22
C ILE A 131 9.23 -4.05 -4.49
N GLY A 132 10.02 -4.69 -5.37
CA GLY A 132 9.51 -5.50 -6.47
C GLY A 132 8.65 -6.69 -5.99
N ARG A 133 9.10 -7.41 -4.94
CA ARG A 133 8.29 -8.47 -4.31
C ARG A 133 7.03 -7.91 -3.64
N VAL A 134 7.13 -6.75 -2.98
CA VAL A 134 5.97 -6.05 -2.40
C VAL A 134 4.93 -5.74 -3.47
N LEU A 135 5.36 -5.21 -4.62
CA LEU A 135 4.48 -4.90 -5.75
C LEU A 135 3.74 -6.15 -6.26
N ALA A 136 4.46 -7.27 -6.39
CA ALA A 136 3.91 -8.56 -6.83
C ALA A 136 2.91 -9.13 -5.81
N ARG A 137 3.24 -9.12 -4.51
CA ARG A 137 2.33 -9.56 -3.42
C ARG A 137 1.00 -8.83 -3.48
N HIS A 138 1.03 -7.53 -3.79
CA HIS A 138 -0.14 -6.68 -3.82
C HIS A 138 -0.91 -6.75 -5.14
N ALA A 139 -0.56 -7.64 -6.09
CA ALA A 139 -1.23 -7.78 -7.38
C ALA A 139 -2.73 -8.07 -7.23
N ASN A 140 -3.07 -8.95 -6.29
CA ASN A 140 -4.42 -9.50 -6.10
C ASN A 140 -5.27 -8.76 -5.08
N VAL A 141 -4.84 -7.59 -4.59
CA VAL A 141 -5.64 -6.81 -3.62
C VAL A 141 -7.03 -6.46 -4.16
N VAL A 142 -7.12 -6.01 -5.42
CA VAL A 142 -8.42 -5.62 -6.03
C VAL A 142 -9.41 -6.80 -6.09
N PRO A 143 -9.08 -7.96 -6.68
CA PRO A 143 -10.01 -9.08 -6.71
C PRO A 143 -10.36 -9.60 -5.30
N MET A 144 -9.44 -9.54 -4.34
CA MET A 144 -9.72 -9.94 -2.95
C MET A 144 -10.69 -8.99 -2.25
N VAL A 145 -10.53 -7.68 -2.44
CA VAL A 145 -11.46 -6.67 -1.90
C VAL A 145 -12.84 -6.83 -2.54
N ALA A 146 -12.90 -7.04 -3.87
CA ALA A 146 -14.15 -7.32 -4.56
C ALA A 146 -14.85 -8.58 -4.01
N LEU A 147 -14.08 -9.64 -3.72
CA LEU A 147 -14.60 -10.86 -3.09
C LEU A 147 -15.16 -10.58 -1.69
N GLY A 148 -14.44 -9.81 -0.86
CA GLY A 148 -14.92 -9.42 0.47
C GLY A 148 -16.23 -8.61 0.42
N VAL A 149 -16.32 -7.66 -0.51
CA VAL A 149 -17.54 -6.87 -0.74
C VAL A 149 -18.69 -7.78 -1.21
N ALA A 150 -18.43 -8.72 -2.11
CA ALA A 150 -19.43 -9.68 -2.59
C ALA A 150 -19.94 -10.60 -1.47
N GLN A 151 -19.04 -11.08 -0.59
CA GLN A 151 -19.42 -11.88 0.58
C GLN A 151 -20.30 -11.10 1.55
N LEU A 152 -19.95 -9.83 1.82
CA LEU A 152 -20.79 -8.97 2.67
C LEU A 152 -22.17 -8.75 2.05
N LYS A 153 -22.22 -8.49 0.73
CA LYS A 153 -23.48 -8.35 0.00
C LYS A 153 -24.37 -9.57 0.17
N GLU A 154 -23.82 -10.76 -0.01
CA GLU A 154 -24.55 -12.03 0.09
C GLU A 154 -25.07 -12.27 1.52
N GLU A 155 -24.25 -11.99 2.53
CA GLU A 155 -24.62 -12.14 3.94
C GLU A 155 -25.81 -11.26 4.32
N LEU A 156 -25.77 -9.99 3.93
CA LEU A 156 -26.86 -9.04 4.18
C LEU A 156 -28.11 -9.38 3.38
N ALA A 157 -27.96 -9.87 2.14
CA ALA A 157 -29.08 -10.33 1.33
C ALA A 157 -29.81 -11.53 1.96
N LYS A 158 -29.06 -12.46 2.58
CA LYS A 158 -29.63 -13.62 3.30
C LYS A 158 -30.42 -13.19 4.55
N GLN A 159 -30.02 -12.11 5.21
CA GLN A 159 -30.76 -11.54 6.35
C GLN A 159 -32.10 -10.89 5.93
N GLY A 160 -32.23 -10.50 4.66
CA GLY A 160 -33.41 -9.79 4.12
C GLY A 160 -34.70 -10.64 3.97
N GLY A 161 -34.62 -11.98 4.06
CA GLY A 161 -35.77 -12.88 4.00
C GLY A 161 -36.47 -12.98 2.63
N SER A 162 -37.25 -11.96 2.24
CA SER A 162 -38.12 -12.00 1.05
C SER A 162 -37.42 -11.61 -0.26
N GLU A 163 -37.74 -12.29 -1.36
CA GLU A 163 -37.31 -12.02 -2.75
C GLU A 163 -37.46 -10.54 -3.15
N SER A 164 -38.58 -9.90 -2.77
CA SER A 164 -38.84 -8.49 -3.04
C SER A 164 -37.98 -7.55 -2.18
N ARG A 165 -37.55 -7.99 -0.99
CA ARG A 165 -36.59 -7.25 -0.16
C ARG A 165 -35.17 -7.39 -0.70
N ARG A 166 -34.82 -8.57 -1.26
CA ARG A 166 -33.54 -8.82 -1.95
C ARG A 166 -33.35 -7.94 -3.19
N LYS A 167 -34.38 -7.80 -4.04
CA LYS A 167 -34.32 -6.89 -5.21
C LYS A 167 -34.17 -5.41 -4.84
N ARG A 168 -34.84 -4.95 -3.78
CA ARG A 168 -34.65 -3.58 -3.26
C ARG A 168 -33.26 -3.39 -2.66
N PHE A 169 -32.78 -4.40 -1.95
CA PHE A 169 -31.43 -4.40 -1.39
C PHE A 169 -30.35 -4.31 -2.47
N ASP A 170 -30.49 -5.00 -3.61
CA ASP A 170 -29.51 -4.90 -4.71
C ASP A 170 -29.39 -3.48 -5.30
N ALA A 171 -30.51 -2.76 -5.42
CA ALA A 171 -30.52 -1.38 -5.89
C ALA A 171 -29.88 -0.43 -4.86
N ASP A 172 -30.15 -0.66 -3.58
CA ASP A 172 -29.65 0.15 -2.46
C ASP A 172 -28.15 -0.12 -2.17
N TRP A 173 -27.70 -1.37 -2.37
CA TRP A 173 -26.31 -1.80 -2.20
C TRP A 173 -25.33 -1.01 -3.06
N SER A 174 -25.76 -0.68 -4.28
CA SER A 174 -24.95 0.11 -5.21
C SER A 174 -24.82 1.57 -4.77
N ASN A 175 -25.54 1.99 -3.72
CA ASN A 175 -25.60 3.36 -3.23
C ASN A 175 -25.23 3.48 -1.74
N LEU A 176 -24.26 2.68 -1.27
CA LEU A 176 -23.73 2.75 0.09
C LEU A 176 -22.54 3.73 0.15
N PRO A 177 -22.72 4.98 0.63
CA PRO A 177 -21.68 6.02 0.53
C PRO A 177 -20.41 5.68 1.32
N GLU A 178 -20.55 4.93 2.42
CA GLU A 178 -19.43 4.52 3.26
C GLU A 178 -18.49 3.53 2.55
N ILE A 179 -19.05 2.56 1.82
CA ILE A 179 -18.25 1.60 1.05
C ILE A 179 -17.57 2.31 -0.13
N HIS A 180 -18.28 3.17 -0.84
CA HIS A 180 -17.72 3.94 -1.96
C HIS A 180 -16.57 4.84 -1.52
N THR A 181 -16.78 5.63 -0.47
CA THR A 181 -15.75 6.55 0.08
C THR A 181 -14.49 5.77 0.46
N PHE A 182 -14.65 4.59 1.07
CA PHE A 182 -13.54 3.71 1.39
C PHE A 182 -12.84 3.18 0.13
N LEU A 183 -13.59 2.62 -0.83
CA LEU A 183 -13.01 2.00 -2.03
C LEU A 183 -12.24 3.04 -2.85
N ASP A 184 -12.76 4.26 -2.96
CA ASP A 184 -12.07 5.38 -3.61
C ASP A 184 -10.76 5.71 -2.88
N GLY A 185 -10.79 5.86 -1.55
CA GLY A 185 -9.60 6.10 -0.75
C GLY A 185 -8.57 4.97 -0.87
N LEU A 186 -9.02 3.72 -0.83
CA LEU A 186 -8.21 2.52 -0.97
C LEU A 186 -7.52 2.48 -2.33
N TYR A 187 -8.28 2.65 -3.41
CA TYR A 187 -7.79 2.55 -4.77
C TYR A 187 -6.90 3.73 -5.16
N MET A 188 -7.22 4.96 -4.74
CA MET A 188 -6.39 6.13 -5.04
C MET A 188 -5.00 6.02 -4.41
N SER A 189 -4.90 5.71 -3.11
CA SER A 189 -3.56 5.58 -2.52
C SER A 189 -2.84 4.30 -2.96
N ARG A 190 -3.55 3.23 -3.33
CA ARG A 190 -2.92 2.06 -3.96
C ARG A 190 -2.38 2.35 -5.36
N ILE A 191 -3.07 3.16 -6.17
CA ILE A 191 -2.56 3.65 -7.46
C ILE A 191 -1.29 4.47 -7.19
N GLY A 192 -1.32 5.39 -6.23
CA GLY A 192 -0.14 6.16 -5.83
C GLY A 192 1.03 5.30 -5.38
N LEU A 193 0.78 4.29 -4.54
CA LEU A 193 1.80 3.35 -4.06
C LEU A 193 2.44 2.57 -5.22
N ARG A 194 1.60 2.02 -6.11
CA ARG A 194 2.07 1.28 -7.30
C ARG A 194 2.83 2.16 -8.27
N MET A 195 2.41 3.41 -8.42
CA MET A 195 3.11 4.38 -9.26
C MET A 195 4.54 4.61 -8.73
N LEU A 196 4.69 4.85 -7.44
CA LEU A 196 6.00 5.10 -6.82
C LEU A 196 6.93 3.90 -6.91
N ILE A 197 6.46 2.71 -6.54
CA ILE A 197 7.27 1.48 -6.62
C ILE A 197 7.57 1.15 -8.08
N GLY A 198 6.55 1.24 -8.95
CA GLY A 198 6.69 0.93 -10.38
C GLY A 198 7.69 1.83 -11.09
N GLN A 199 7.68 3.13 -10.79
CA GLN A 199 8.65 4.08 -11.34
C GLN A 199 10.08 3.70 -10.94
N HIS A 200 10.33 3.44 -9.65
CA HIS A 200 11.67 3.07 -9.18
C HIS A 200 12.17 1.78 -9.81
N VAL A 201 11.34 0.73 -9.81
CA VAL A 201 11.69 -0.56 -10.41
C VAL A 201 11.97 -0.42 -11.92
N ALA A 202 11.19 0.40 -12.63
CA ALA A 202 11.43 0.66 -14.05
C ALA A 202 12.77 1.37 -14.29
N LEU A 203 13.12 2.38 -13.48
CA LEU A 203 14.38 3.09 -13.58
C LEU A 203 15.58 2.20 -13.24
N HIS A 204 15.47 1.38 -12.19
CA HIS A 204 16.49 0.40 -11.81
C HIS A 204 16.78 -0.58 -12.96
N ASN A 205 15.73 -1.15 -13.56
CA ASN A 205 15.87 -2.07 -14.68
C ASN A 205 16.47 -1.40 -15.92
N ALA A 206 16.10 -0.15 -16.22
CA ALA A 206 16.66 0.60 -17.33
C ALA A 206 18.16 0.89 -17.14
N HIS A 207 18.56 1.27 -15.93
CA HIS A 207 19.97 1.48 -15.58
C HIS A 207 20.80 0.20 -15.73
N ALA A 208 20.30 -0.93 -15.20
CA ALA A 208 20.96 -2.22 -15.32
C ALA A 208 21.13 -2.65 -16.79
N ALA A 209 20.11 -2.40 -17.64
CA ALA A 209 20.18 -2.68 -19.06
C ALA A 209 21.23 -1.81 -19.78
N ALA A 210 21.34 -0.53 -19.41
CA ALA A 210 22.33 0.39 -19.97
C ALA A 210 23.77 -0.03 -19.65
N ILE A 211 24.04 -0.45 -18.41
CA ILE A 211 25.36 -0.97 -18.00
C ILE A 211 25.72 -2.21 -18.82
N LYS A 212 24.79 -3.14 -18.99
CA LYS A 212 25.01 -4.38 -19.77
C LYS A 212 25.31 -4.09 -21.25
N ALA A 213 24.64 -3.10 -21.84
CA ALA A 213 24.88 -2.68 -23.21
C ALA A 213 26.23 -1.96 -23.38
N GLY A 214 26.62 -1.11 -22.43
CA GLY A 214 27.90 -0.40 -22.43
C GLY A 214 29.12 -1.32 -22.17
N GLY A 215 28.93 -2.39 -21.40
CA GLY A 215 29.99 -3.38 -21.10
C GLY A 215 30.32 -4.35 -22.25
N SER A 216 29.53 -4.39 -23.33
CA SER A 216 29.71 -5.36 -24.43
C SER A 216 30.60 -4.86 -25.59
N ILE A 217 31.25 -3.69 -25.47
CA ILE A 217 32.04 -3.08 -26.57
C ILE A 217 33.57 -3.32 -26.46
N SER A 218 34.09 -3.93 -25.37
CA SER A 218 35.56 -4.07 -25.19
C SER A 218 36.19 -5.41 -25.62
N GLY A 219 35.46 -6.30 -26.31
CA GLY A 219 35.96 -7.64 -26.68
C GLY A 219 36.04 -7.87 -28.19
N GLY A 220 36.88 -7.12 -28.92
CA GLY A 220 37.00 -7.35 -30.37
C GLY A 220 38.01 -6.48 -31.09
N ASN A 221 39.29 -6.55 -30.72
CA ASN A 221 40.35 -6.36 -31.72
C ASN A 221 41.65 -7.06 -31.29
N GLY A 222 42.15 -7.99 -32.12
CA GLY A 222 43.44 -8.64 -31.86
C GLY A 222 43.77 -9.87 -32.72
N GLY A 223 44.05 -9.65 -34.01
CA GLY A 223 45.12 -10.37 -34.71
C GLY A 223 44.72 -11.53 -35.62
N GLY A 224 45.09 -11.41 -36.91
CA GLY A 224 45.10 -12.48 -37.91
C GLY A 224 44.91 -11.95 -39.31
#